data_AF-A0A847I0T3-F1
#
_entry.id   AF-A0A847I0T3-F1
#
_cell.length_a   1.000
_cell.length_b   1.000
_cell.length_c   1.000
_cell.angle_alpha   90.00
_cell.angle_beta   90.00
_cell.angle_gamma   90.00
#
_symmetry.space_group_name_H-M   'P 1'
#
loop_
_entity.id
_entity.type
_entity.pdbx_description
1 polymer ?
#
loop_
_entity_poly.entity_id
_entity_poly.type
_entity_poly.pdbx_seq_one_letter_code
_entity_poly.pdbx_strand_id
1 'polypeptide(L)'
;MAGFELAAGADERDAWLPQAFEEMLAWRLRRVSGLLTVPVVRVHQTRRELQEEGEPPPSWPRVVAAMGPKYMLTGRCSGPPYEATLHLAILEFSSAAGEASSKP
;
A
#
# COMPACT_ATOMS: atom_id res chain seq x y z
N MET A 1 0.02 -2.41 -3.19
CA MET A 1 -0.25 -2.69 -1.77
C MET A 1 0.74 -1.93 -0.95
N ALA A 2 0.28 -1.33 0.14
CA ALA A 2 1.10 -0.72 1.17
C ALA A 2 0.20 -0.34 2.35
N GLY A 3 0.80 -0.07 3.49
CA GLY A 3 0.10 0.47 4.65
C GLY A 3 -0.64 -0.57 5.46
N PHE A 4 -0.16 -1.81 5.45
CA PHE A 4 -0.63 -2.79 6.43
C PHE A 4 -0.19 -2.37 7.83
N GLU A 5 -1.10 -2.52 8.80
CA GLU A 5 -0.85 -2.16 10.19
C GLU A 5 -0.95 -3.37 11.11
N LEU A 6 -0.20 -3.36 12.21
CA LEU A 6 -0.51 -4.22 13.36
C LEU A 6 -1.62 -3.58 14.20
N ALA A 7 -2.48 -4.42 14.76
CA ALA A 7 -3.45 -3.97 15.74
C ALA A 7 -2.76 -3.38 16.98
N ALA A 8 -3.40 -2.39 17.60
CA ALA A 8 -2.92 -1.80 18.84
C ALA A 8 -2.77 -2.88 19.93
N GLY A 9 -1.65 -2.86 20.65
CA GLY A 9 -1.34 -3.85 21.69
C GLY A 9 -0.72 -5.16 21.19
N ALA A 10 -0.36 -5.24 19.90
CA ALA A 10 0.47 -6.34 19.39
C ALA A 10 1.90 -6.29 19.96
N ASP A 11 2.55 -7.44 20.03
CA ASP A 11 3.95 -7.57 20.48
C ASP A 11 4.88 -6.82 19.50
N GLU A 12 5.84 -6.05 20.01
CA GLU A 12 6.82 -5.35 19.18
C GLU A 12 7.64 -6.31 18.31
N ARG A 13 7.84 -7.55 18.78
CA ARG A 13 8.51 -8.61 18.02
C ARG A 13 7.75 -9.01 16.76
N ASP A 14 6.46 -8.67 16.66
CA ASP A 14 5.61 -8.94 15.51
C ASP A 14 5.58 -7.77 14.51
N ALA A 15 6.35 -6.70 14.73
CA ALA A 15 6.47 -5.53 13.85
C ALA A 15 6.79 -5.86 12.38
N TRP A 16 7.35 -7.05 12.11
CA TRP A 16 7.68 -7.53 10.77
C TRP A 16 6.47 -8.10 9.99
N LEU A 17 5.38 -8.49 10.67
CA LEU A 17 4.23 -9.16 10.05
C LEU A 17 3.56 -8.33 8.93
N PRO A 18 3.27 -7.03 9.10
CA PRO A 18 2.67 -6.22 8.04
C PRO A 18 3.49 -6.23 6.74
N GLN A 19 4.80 -6.08 6.84
CA GLN A 19 5.69 -6.08 5.68
C GLN A 19 5.71 -7.47 5.01
N ALA A 20 5.73 -8.54 5.79
CA ALA A 20 5.65 -9.90 5.25
C ALA A 20 4.32 -10.15 4.50
N PHE A 21 3.20 -9.65 5.03
CA PHE A 21 1.91 -9.72 4.34
C PHE A 21 1.89 -8.93 3.03
N GLU A 22 2.46 -7.72 3.02
CA GLU A 22 2.57 -6.91 1.79
C GLU A 22 3.33 -7.66 0.68
N GLU A 23 4.49 -8.25 1.00
CA GLU A 23 5.31 -8.99 0.03
C GLU A 23 4.64 -10.30 -0.41
N MET A 24 4.07 -11.06 0.53
CA MET A 24 3.37 -12.30 0.21
C MET A 24 2.17 -12.05 -0.71
N LEU A 25 1.35 -11.03 -0.40
CA LEU A 25 0.21 -10.67 -1.23
C LEU A 25 0.65 -10.13 -2.60
N ALA A 26 1.73 -9.35 -2.67
CA ALA A 26 2.35 -8.93 -3.93
C ALA A 26 2.71 -10.11 -4.82
N TRP A 27 3.38 -11.09 -4.25
CA TRP A 27 3.79 -12.28 -4.97
C TRP A 27 2.59 -13.10 -5.47
N ARG A 28 1.53 -13.22 -4.66
CA ARG A 28 0.29 -13.92 -5.06
C ARG A 28 -0.46 -13.17 -6.16
N LEU A 29 -0.67 -11.86 -6.00
CA LEU A 29 -1.43 -11.05 -6.96
C LEU A 29 -0.75 -10.93 -8.32
N ARG A 30 0.59 -10.94 -8.38
CA ARG A 30 1.35 -10.96 -9.65
C ARG A 30 1.02 -12.16 -10.55
N ARG A 31 0.42 -13.22 -10.01
CA ARG A 31 0.03 -14.42 -10.76
C ARG A 31 -1.42 -14.41 -11.21
N VAL A 32 -2.20 -13.42 -10.81
CA VAL A 32 -3.60 -13.30 -11.21
C VAL A 32 -3.64 -12.72 -12.61
N SER A 33 -4.16 -13.49 -13.57
CA SER A 33 -4.31 -13.04 -14.95
C SER A 33 -5.20 -11.80 -15.04
N GLY A 34 -4.78 -10.81 -15.83
CA GLY A 34 -5.51 -9.56 -16.02
C GLY A 34 -5.29 -8.51 -14.92
N LEU A 35 -4.49 -8.81 -13.89
CA LEU A 35 -4.14 -7.83 -12.85
C LEU A 35 -2.70 -7.31 -13.05
N LEU A 36 -2.56 -5.99 -13.17
CA LEU A 36 -1.27 -5.32 -13.09
C LEU A 36 -1.02 -4.86 -11.65
N THR A 37 0.12 -5.27 -11.09
CA THR A 37 0.48 -4.92 -9.70
C THR A 37 1.72 -4.04 -9.69
N VAL A 38 1.70 -2.99 -8.88
CA VAL A 38 2.89 -2.22 -8.56
C VAL A 38 3.77 -3.01 -7.57
N PRO A 39 5.09 -3.16 -7.82
CA PRO A 39 6.00 -3.79 -6.87
C PRO A 39 6.06 -3.03 -5.54
N VAL A 40 6.00 -3.74 -4.40
CA VAL A 40 6.03 -3.16 -3.05
C VAL A 40 7.26 -2.26 -2.87
N VAL A 41 8.44 -2.74 -3.28
CA VAL A 41 9.69 -1.95 -3.28
C VAL A 41 9.56 -0.59 -3.98
N ARG A 42 8.79 -0.50 -5.08
CA ARG A 42 8.57 0.77 -5.77
C ARG A 42 7.68 1.72 -4.98
N VAL A 43 6.64 1.20 -4.31
CA VAL A 43 5.78 2.02 -3.44
C VAL A 43 6.57 2.60 -2.27
N HIS A 44 7.39 1.77 -1.62
CA HIS A 44 8.25 2.20 -0.52
C HIS A 44 9.34 3.19 -0.97
N GLN A 45 9.93 2.98 -2.15
CA GLN A 45 10.88 3.91 -2.76
C GLN A 45 10.22 5.27 -3.03
N THR A 46 9.06 5.29 -3.70
CA THR A 46 8.33 6.52 -4.01
C THR A 46 7.93 7.27 -2.73
N ARG A 47 7.60 6.57 -1.64
CA ARG A 47 7.33 7.22 -0.34
C ARG A 47 8.54 7.99 0.18
N ARG A 48 9.74 7.44 0.03
CA ARG A 48 10.99 8.10 0.44
C ARG A 48 11.32 9.28 -0.46
N GLU A 49 11.09 9.14 -1.77
CA GLU A 49 11.31 10.22 -2.75
C GLU A 49 10.34 11.39 -2.58
N LEU A 50 9.11 11.12 -2.15
CA LEU A 50 8.08 12.13 -1.86
C LEU A 50 8.21 12.75 -0.46
N GLN A 51 9.07 12.20 0.41
CA GLN A 51 9.25 12.73 1.75
C GLN A 51 10.20 13.93 1.71
N GLU A 52 9.69 15.10 2.12
CA GLU A 52 10.50 16.30 2.29
C GLU A 52 11.25 16.26 3.62
N GLU A 53 12.43 16.87 3.66
CA GLU A 53 13.25 16.91 4.87
C GLU A 53 12.56 17.72 5.98
N GLY A 54 12.49 17.16 7.18
CA GLY A 54 11.81 17.78 8.32
C GLY A 54 10.29 17.54 8.36
N GLU A 55 9.70 16.98 7.30
CA GLU A 55 8.27 16.66 7.24
C GLU A 55 7.99 15.17 7.58
N PRO A 56 6.80 14.86 8.13
CA PRO A 56 6.41 13.48 8.35
C PRO A 56 6.29 12.73 7.01
N PRO A 57 6.54 11.40 7.00
CA PRO A 57 6.41 10.61 5.79
C PRO A 57 5.00 10.71 5.19
N PRO A 58 4.85 10.88 3.86
CA PRO A 58 3.53 11.02 3.24
C PRO A 58 2.68 9.76 3.49
N SER A 59 1.36 9.95 3.51
CA SER A 59 0.41 8.86 3.71
C SER A 59 0.45 7.87 2.55
N TRP A 60 0.21 6.58 2.83
CA TRP A 60 0.21 5.56 1.79
C TRP A 60 -0.80 5.82 0.66
N PRO A 61 -2.04 6.29 0.94
CA PRO A 61 -2.96 6.66 -0.13
C PRO A 61 -2.41 7.77 -1.05
N ARG A 62 -1.72 8.78 -0.50
CA ARG A 62 -1.08 9.85 -1.30
C ARG A 62 0.03 9.30 -2.19
N VAL A 63 0.89 8.45 -1.62
CA VAL A 63 1.99 7.81 -2.36
C VAL A 63 1.43 6.95 -3.50
N VAL A 64 0.46 6.08 -3.20
CA VAL A 64 -0.09 5.18 -4.18
C VAL A 64 -0.85 5.94 -5.27
N ALA A 65 -1.65 6.97 -4.92
CA ALA A 65 -2.32 7.81 -5.91
C ALA A 65 -1.34 8.47 -6.91
N ALA A 66 -0.18 8.94 -6.43
CA ALA A 66 0.85 9.53 -7.29
C ALA A 66 1.46 8.54 -8.30
N MET A 67 1.37 7.23 -8.05
CA MET A 67 1.87 6.18 -8.95
C MET A 67 0.86 5.79 -10.04
N GLY A 68 -0.39 6.28 -9.98
CA GLY A 68 -1.43 6.03 -10.97
C GLY A 68 -2.19 4.67 -10.98
N PRO A 69 -2.11 3.75 -10.00
CA PRO A 69 -2.98 2.59 -9.97
C PRO A 69 -4.41 2.97 -9.62
N LYS A 70 -5.38 2.22 -10.16
CA LYS A 70 -6.81 2.41 -9.87
C LYS A 70 -7.20 1.99 -8.46
N TYR A 71 -6.49 1.04 -7.87
CA TYR A 71 -6.82 0.45 -6.58
C TYR A 71 -5.60 0.31 -5.67
N MET A 72 -5.83 0.42 -4.36
CA MET A 72 -4.90 0.03 -3.31
C MET A 72 -5.52 -1.03 -2.41
N LEU A 73 -4.85 -2.18 -2.34
CA LEU A 73 -5.12 -3.18 -1.31
C LEU A 73 -4.25 -2.85 -0.07
N THR A 74 -4.89 -2.76 1.08
CA THR A 74 -4.31 -2.53 2.42
C THR A 74 -5.01 -3.40 3.46
N GLY A 75 -4.63 -3.30 4.73
CA GLY A 75 -5.25 -4.09 5.77
C GLY A 75 -4.68 -3.88 7.17
N ARG A 76 -5.19 -4.68 8.09
CA ARG A 76 -4.70 -4.78 9.46
C ARG A 76 -4.49 -6.24 9.81
N CYS A 77 -3.38 -6.54 10.48
CA CYS A 77 -3.14 -7.84 11.09
C CYS A 77 -3.28 -7.78 12.61
N SER A 78 -3.80 -8.85 13.20
CA SER A 78 -4.01 -8.99 14.64
C SER A 78 -3.80 -10.43 15.09
N GLY A 79 -3.65 -10.63 16.40
CA GLY A 79 -3.39 -11.94 16.97
C GLY A 79 -1.91 -12.32 17.00
N PRO A 80 -1.57 -13.48 17.58
CA PRO A 80 -0.20 -13.94 17.72
C PRO A 80 0.38 -14.43 16.37
N PRO A 81 1.71 -14.52 16.22
CA PRO A 81 2.35 -14.85 14.94
C PRO A 81 2.03 -16.28 14.45
N TYR A 82 1.63 -17.19 15.34
CA TYR A 82 1.19 -18.54 15.00
C TYR A 82 -0.30 -18.64 14.62
N GLU A 83 -1.09 -17.59 14.82
CA GLU A 83 -2.53 -17.54 14.53
C GLU A 83 -2.98 -16.11 14.15
N ALA A 84 -2.25 -15.50 13.21
CA ALA A 84 -2.52 -14.13 12.80
C ALA A 84 -3.79 -14.04 11.95
N THR A 85 -4.69 -13.12 12.30
CA THR A 85 -5.84 -12.74 11.49
C THR A 85 -5.51 -11.54 10.61
N LEU A 86 -5.85 -11.62 9.32
CA LEU A 86 -5.62 -10.55 8.35
C LEU A 86 -6.95 -9.99 7.84
N HIS A 87 -7.21 -8.72 8.16
CA HIS A 87 -8.33 -7.96 7.62
C HIS A 87 -7.87 -7.17 6.39
N LEU A 88 -8.54 -7.36 5.26
CA LEU A 88 -8.19 -6.73 3.99
C LEU A 88 -9.21 -5.65 3.61
N ALA A 89 -8.71 -4.56 3.02
CA ALA A 89 -9.52 -3.45 2.51
C ALA A 89 -8.99 -3.00 1.14
N ILE A 90 -9.91 -2.65 0.24
CA ILE A 90 -9.60 -2.08 -1.08
C ILE A 90 -10.04 -0.62 -1.09
N LEU A 91 -9.12 0.26 -1.43
CA LEU A 91 -9.38 1.67 -1.71
C LEU A 91 -9.35 1.88 -3.22
N GLU A 92 -10.34 2.60 -3.74
CA GLU A 92 -10.39 3.01 -5.15
C GLU A 92 -9.89 4.45 -5.29
N PHE A 93 -9.05 4.69 -6.28
CA PHE A 93 -8.66 6.03 -6.69
C PHE A 93 -9.37 6.38 -7.99
N SER A 94 -10.05 7.53 -8.02
CA SER A 94 -10.58 8.04 -9.28
C SER A 94 -9.42 8.52 -10.14
N SER A 95 -9.40 8.10 -11.41
CA SER A 95 -8.58 8.77 -12.41
C SER A 95 -9.20 10.13 -12.67
N ALA A 96 -8.71 11.18 -12.01
CA ALA A 96 -8.81 12.52 -12.59
C ALA A 96 -7.86 12.55 -13.80
N ALA A 97 -8.30 11.96 -14.91
CA ALA A 97 -7.65 12.13 -16.20
C ALA A 97 -7.84 13.59 -16.64
N GLY A 98 -6.78 14.19 -17.17
CA GLY A 98 -6.74 15.60 -17.52
C GLY A 98 -7.87 16.07 -18.45
N GLU A 99 -8.48 17.19 -18.06
CA GLU A 99 -9.14 18.15 -18.94
C GLU A 99 -8.65 19.55 -18.56
N ALA A 100 -7.39 19.86 -18.86
CA ALA A 100 -7.05 21.22 -19.26
C ALA A 100 -7.29 21.25 -20.77
N SER A 101 -8.57 21.43 -21.12
CA SER A 101 -9.06 21.53 -22.48
C SER A 101 -8.27 22.56 -23.26
N SER A 102 -7.76 22.11 -24.40
CA SER A 102 -7.31 22.96 -25.47
C SER A 102 -8.46 23.87 -25.93
N LYS A 103 -8.14 25.16 -26.03
CA LYS A 103 -8.59 26.15 -27.03
C LYS A 103 -9.96 26.85 -26.87
N PRO A 104 -10.11 28.05 -27.47
CA PRO A 104 -9.23 28.73 -28.45
C PRO A 104 -8.39 29.89 -27.91
#